data_AF-A0A8S3XYG4-F1
#
_entry.id   AF-A0A8S3XYG4-F1
#
_cell.length_a   1.000
_cell.length_b   1.000
_cell.length_c   1.000
_cell.angle_alpha   90.00
_cell.angle_beta   90.00
_cell.angle_gamma   90.00
#
_symmetry.space_group_name_H-M   'P 1'
#
loop_
_entity.id
_entity.type
_entity.pdbx_description
1 polymer ?
#
loop_
_entity_poly.entity_id
_entity_poly.type
_entity_poly.pdbx_seq_one_letter_code
_entity_poly.pdbx_strand_id
1 'polypeptide(L)'
;MATEVQKSPVSMIDPSQLLRPEPTFNDKPIDAFRDYSVDDADPIKERVRRTYFTMHTNVTVDLVKQKREKWLKFNHFKSTVKDALIKLNELVDESDPDTDLPNIVHAFQTAERIRQDHPDEDWFHLTGLIHDLGKVMAFYGEPQWCVVGDTFPVGCRWADSIVYGPESFKDNADTYNPKYNTKYGIYQPHCGLDNLLMSWSHDEYLYQFLLHNKSKLPEKGLYMIRYHSFYPWHAGGDYRHLTNEKDEQILQWVLEFNKYDLYTKSENVPDIEALWPYYEELIEKYIPGVWDFNMSGISWEPYASKDQDNCLVPSGHLQKCITVDQYGFMAKRSTNTNLVLFTSELKEAVNHNTQVDVIYTDFSKAFDKVNHALLIKKLEAFGISGNLL
;
A
#
# COMPACT_ATOMS: atom_id res chain seq x y z
N MET A 1 30.15 34.32 15.53
CA MET A 1 29.28 33.48 16.38
C MET A 1 27.95 33.38 15.68
N ALA A 2 27.75 32.32 14.89
CA ALA A 2 26.46 31.98 14.33
C ALA A 2 25.91 30.86 15.22
N THR A 3 24.83 31.13 15.93
CA THR A 3 24.12 30.13 16.72
C THR A 3 23.38 29.21 15.76
N GLU A 4 23.81 27.95 15.73
CA GLU A 4 23.08 26.84 15.10
C GLU A 4 21.65 26.81 15.65
N VAL A 5 20.67 26.89 14.74
CA VAL A 5 19.28 26.60 15.07
C VAL A 5 19.19 25.09 15.24
N GLN A 6 19.16 24.66 16.50
CA GLN A 6 18.90 23.29 16.89
C GLN A 6 17.51 22.90 16.36
N LYS A 7 17.46 22.00 15.36
CA LYS A 7 16.22 21.42 14.83
C LYS A 7 15.42 20.84 15.99
N SER A 8 14.19 21.30 16.16
CA SER A 8 13.26 20.72 17.14
C SER A 8 12.83 19.33 16.66
N PRO A 9 13.07 18.25 17.42
CA PRO A 9 12.39 16.99 17.15
C PRO A 9 10.96 17.18 17.63
N VAL A 10 9.98 17.10 16.72
CA VAL A 10 8.58 17.03 17.14
C VAL A 10 8.44 15.72 17.92
N SER A 11 8.31 15.79 19.26
CA SER A 11 8.01 14.60 20.06
C SER A 11 6.51 14.33 19.94
N MET A 12 6.11 13.59 18.90
CA MET A 12 4.81 12.93 18.94
C MET A 12 4.87 11.86 20.03
N ILE A 13 4.13 12.04 21.12
CA ILE A 13 3.86 10.94 22.04
C ILE A 13 2.86 10.06 21.30
N ASP A 14 3.28 8.87 20.86
CA ASP A 14 2.34 7.89 20.32
C ASP A 14 1.38 7.47 21.46
N PRO A 15 0.09 7.80 21.39
CA PRO A 15 -0.86 7.52 22.48
C PRO A 15 -1.07 6.02 22.68
N SER A 16 -0.73 5.19 21.69
CA SER A 16 -0.70 3.75 21.90
C SER A 16 0.32 3.36 22.98
N GLN A 17 1.35 4.17 23.27
CA GLN A 17 2.29 3.95 24.37
C GLN A 17 1.62 4.05 25.74
N LEU A 18 0.57 4.88 25.89
CA LEU A 18 -0.12 5.12 27.17
C LEU A 18 -1.14 4.03 27.52
N LEU A 19 -1.54 3.23 26.54
CA LEU A 19 -2.67 2.31 26.63
C LEU A 19 -2.24 0.83 26.49
N ARG A 20 -0.95 0.52 26.69
CA ARG A 20 -0.36 -0.81 26.52
C ARG A 20 -0.18 -1.59 27.82
N PRO A 21 -0.51 -2.89 27.83
CA PRO A 21 -0.23 -3.76 28.97
C PRO A 21 1.22 -4.29 29.04
N GLU A 22 1.98 -4.27 27.94
CA GLU A 22 3.28 -4.95 27.81
C GLU A 22 4.47 -3.94 27.70
N PRO A 23 5.60 -4.14 28.41
CA PRO A 23 6.71 -3.17 28.46
C PRO A 23 7.76 -3.28 27.33
N THR A 24 7.79 -4.35 26.52
CA THR A 24 8.77 -4.55 25.42
C THR A 24 8.18 -5.39 24.29
N PHE A 25 8.37 -4.98 23.04
CA PHE A 25 7.97 -5.75 21.85
C PHE A 25 9.21 -6.27 21.11
N ASN A 26 9.38 -7.59 21.13
CA ASN A 26 10.36 -8.35 20.35
C ASN A 26 11.77 -7.73 20.25
N ASP A 27 12.42 -7.53 21.40
CA ASP A 27 13.77 -6.97 21.58
C ASP A 27 14.02 -5.54 21.06
N LYS A 28 13.03 -4.88 20.43
CA LYS A 28 13.09 -3.45 20.10
C LYS A 28 12.48 -2.59 21.21
N PRO A 29 13.17 -1.54 21.66
CA PRO A 29 12.57 -0.59 22.57
C PRO A 29 11.48 0.22 21.85
N ILE A 30 10.50 0.70 22.60
CA ILE A 30 9.27 1.31 22.08
C ILE A 30 9.54 2.57 21.24
N ASP A 31 10.61 3.30 21.57
CA ASP A 31 11.10 4.48 20.85
C ASP A 31 11.77 4.15 19.50
N ALA A 32 11.94 2.86 19.18
CA ALA A 32 12.52 2.41 17.91
C ALA A 32 11.48 2.20 16.78
N PHE A 33 10.18 2.33 17.06
CA PHE A 33 9.13 2.30 16.04
C PHE A 33 8.86 3.69 15.48
N ARG A 34 8.53 3.79 14.19
CA ARG A 34 8.23 5.05 13.50
C ARG A 34 9.34 6.10 13.61
N ASP A 35 10.60 5.65 13.53
CA ASP A 35 11.75 6.55 13.54
C ASP A 35 11.91 7.29 12.19
N TYR A 36 11.35 8.50 12.12
CA TYR A 36 11.48 9.42 10.98
C TYR A 36 12.67 10.38 11.09
N SER A 37 13.68 10.07 11.93
CA SER A 37 14.92 10.83 11.94
C SER A 37 15.59 10.79 10.57
N VAL A 38 16.23 11.89 10.18
CA VAL A 38 16.91 12.00 8.89
C VAL A 38 18.30 11.39 9.02
N ASP A 39 18.54 10.32 8.27
CA ASP A 39 19.85 9.72 8.07
C ASP A 39 20.03 9.39 6.57
N ASP A 40 20.82 10.21 5.88
CA ASP A 40 21.06 10.06 4.44
C ASP A 40 21.87 8.80 4.08
N ALA A 41 22.48 8.13 5.08
CA ALA A 41 23.21 6.89 4.88
C ALA A 41 22.32 5.64 5.01
N ASP A 42 21.14 5.76 5.61
CA ASP A 42 20.17 4.67 5.76
C ASP A 42 19.22 4.61 4.54
N PRO A 43 19.30 3.56 3.71
CA PRO A 43 18.48 3.45 2.51
C PRO A 43 16.97 3.33 2.79
N ILE A 44 16.56 2.80 3.95
CA ILE A 44 15.15 2.68 4.34
C ILE A 44 14.64 4.07 4.73
N LYS A 45 15.38 4.80 5.57
CA LYS A 45 14.99 6.16 5.96
C LYS A 45 14.96 7.10 4.76
N GLU A 46 15.90 6.98 3.82
CA GLU A 46 15.87 7.77 2.59
C GLU A 46 14.69 7.41 1.68
N ARG A 47 14.36 6.11 1.54
CA ARG A 47 13.16 5.65 0.82
C ARG A 47 11.90 6.29 1.41
N VAL A 48 11.71 6.14 2.72
CA VAL A 48 10.56 6.69 3.47
C VAL A 48 10.50 8.21 3.32
N ARG A 49 11.62 8.91 3.54
CA ARG A 49 11.71 10.37 3.38
C ARG A 49 11.31 10.81 1.97
N ARG A 50 11.84 10.16 0.94
CA ARG A 50 11.49 10.46 -0.45
C ARG A 50 10.01 10.24 -0.74
N THR A 51 9.42 9.16 -0.23
CA THR A 51 7.99 8.86 -0.38
C THR A 51 7.13 9.97 0.21
N TYR A 52 7.39 10.36 1.47
CA TYR A 52 6.65 11.44 2.12
C TYR A 52 6.87 12.81 1.48
N PHE A 53 8.10 13.19 1.12
CA PHE A 53 8.32 14.47 0.43
C PHE A 53 7.62 14.51 -0.93
N THR A 54 7.59 13.38 -1.65
CA THR A 54 6.85 13.29 -2.92
C THR A 54 5.34 13.39 -2.68
N MET A 55 4.80 12.72 -1.66
CA MET A 55 3.40 12.85 -1.24
C MET A 55 3.07 14.31 -0.90
N HIS A 56 3.85 14.93 -0.02
CA HIS A 56 3.63 16.28 0.47
C HIS A 56 3.77 17.33 -0.63
N THR A 57 4.57 17.08 -1.67
CA THR A 57 4.68 17.96 -2.83
C THR A 57 3.45 17.86 -3.76
N ASN A 58 2.95 16.66 -4.00
CA ASN A 58 2.00 16.41 -5.09
C ASN A 58 0.54 16.31 -4.64
N VAL A 59 0.27 15.95 -3.38
CA VAL A 59 -1.09 15.78 -2.89
C VAL A 59 -1.73 17.15 -2.61
N THR A 60 -2.58 17.57 -3.54
CA THR A 60 -3.37 18.81 -3.51
C THR A 60 -4.86 18.50 -3.45
N VAL A 61 -5.68 19.51 -3.14
CA VAL A 61 -7.15 19.44 -3.21
C VAL A 61 -7.62 18.92 -4.57
N ASP A 62 -7.00 19.39 -5.65
CA ASP A 62 -7.40 19.02 -7.02
C ASP A 62 -6.98 17.59 -7.35
N LEU A 63 -5.78 17.16 -6.94
CA LEU A 63 -5.35 15.76 -7.08
C LEU A 63 -6.30 14.82 -6.34
N VAL A 64 -6.66 15.11 -5.08
CA VAL A 64 -7.57 14.25 -4.32
C VAL A 64 -8.92 14.13 -5.01
N LYS A 65 -9.50 15.24 -5.50
CA LYS A 65 -10.76 15.19 -6.27
C LYS A 65 -10.64 14.32 -7.51
N GLN A 66 -9.54 14.45 -8.26
CA GLN A 66 -9.29 13.63 -9.44
C GLN A 66 -9.19 12.14 -9.09
N LYS A 67 -8.48 11.79 -8.00
CA LYS A 67 -8.34 10.40 -7.56
C LYS A 67 -9.67 9.82 -7.10
N ARG A 68 -10.49 10.59 -6.37
CA ARG A 68 -11.86 10.18 -6.03
C ARG A 68 -12.70 9.92 -7.28
N GLU A 69 -12.66 10.81 -8.27
CA GLU A 69 -13.39 10.61 -9.53
C GLU A 69 -12.91 9.37 -10.29
N LYS A 70 -11.61 9.08 -10.25
CA LYS A 70 -11.02 7.89 -10.88
C LYS A 70 -11.42 6.61 -10.15
N TRP A 71 -11.14 6.52 -8.84
CA TRP A 71 -11.14 5.27 -8.08
C TRP A 71 -12.49 4.87 -7.51
N LEU A 72 -13.36 5.84 -7.21
CA LEU A 72 -14.69 5.56 -6.66
C LEU A 72 -15.69 5.08 -7.72
N LYS A 73 -15.22 4.87 -8.96
CA LYS A 73 -15.95 4.13 -10.00
C LYS A 73 -15.89 2.61 -9.78
N PHE A 74 -14.94 2.14 -8.97
CA PHE A 74 -14.74 0.72 -8.65
C PHE A 74 -14.80 -0.16 -9.91
N ASN A 75 -13.98 0.16 -10.92
CA ASN A 75 -13.92 -0.56 -12.20
C ASN A 75 -12.48 -0.88 -12.66
N HIS A 76 -11.51 -0.88 -11.74
CA HIS A 76 -10.09 -1.00 -12.06
C HIS A 76 -9.56 -2.44 -12.11
N PHE A 77 -10.14 -3.36 -11.35
CA PHE A 77 -9.72 -4.76 -11.29
C PHE A 77 -10.77 -5.65 -10.64
N LYS A 78 -10.74 -6.96 -10.83
CA LYS A 78 -11.62 -7.93 -10.13
C LYS A 78 -10.80 -8.88 -9.28
N SER A 79 -11.20 -9.11 -8.03
CA SER A 79 -10.47 -9.96 -7.08
C SER A 79 -11.37 -10.30 -5.89
N THR A 80 -11.21 -11.46 -5.24
CA THR A 80 -11.82 -11.71 -3.92
C THR A 80 -11.03 -10.98 -2.82
N VAL A 81 -11.56 -10.85 -1.58
CA VAL A 81 -10.76 -10.36 -0.43
C VAL A 81 -9.46 -11.15 -0.31
N LYS A 82 -9.57 -12.47 -0.38
CA LYS A 82 -8.45 -13.40 -0.20
C LYS A 82 -7.40 -13.20 -1.28
N ASP A 83 -7.80 -13.17 -2.55
CA ASP A 83 -6.87 -12.94 -3.65
C ASP A 83 -6.21 -11.56 -3.56
N ALA A 84 -6.96 -10.54 -3.13
CA ALA A 84 -6.43 -9.21 -2.92
C ALA A 84 -5.41 -9.17 -1.78
N LEU A 85 -5.67 -9.85 -0.65
CA LEU A 85 -4.72 -10.01 0.45
C LEU A 85 -3.46 -10.78 0.04
N ILE A 86 -3.62 -11.87 -0.72
CA ILE A 86 -2.50 -12.63 -1.29
C ILE A 86 -1.67 -11.75 -2.21
N LYS A 87 -2.31 -10.91 -3.04
CA LYS A 87 -1.61 -9.98 -3.91
C LYS A 87 -0.79 -8.93 -3.15
N LEU A 88 -1.25 -8.46 -2.00
CA LEU A 88 -0.48 -7.54 -1.15
C LEU A 88 0.86 -8.12 -0.67
N ASN A 89 1.02 -9.44 -0.68
CA ASN A 89 2.31 -10.09 -0.38
C ASN A 89 3.44 -9.64 -1.33
N GLU A 90 3.10 -9.15 -2.53
CA GLU A 90 4.06 -8.63 -3.51
C GLU A 90 4.38 -7.14 -3.30
N LEU A 91 3.75 -6.47 -2.32
CA LEU A 91 3.96 -5.05 -2.03
C LEU A 91 4.91 -4.88 -0.85
N VAL A 92 6.00 -4.15 -1.07
CA VAL A 92 6.82 -3.57 0.00
C VAL A 92 6.39 -2.12 0.18
N ASP A 93 5.95 -1.76 1.39
CA ASP A 93 5.48 -0.41 1.71
C ASP A 93 6.66 0.58 1.79
N GLU A 94 6.73 1.52 0.84
CA GLU A 94 7.80 2.50 0.75
C GLU A 94 7.73 3.60 1.83
N SER A 95 6.63 3.68 2.59
CA SER A 95 6.41 4.68 3.64
C SER A 95 6.67 4.14 5.06
N ASP A 96 6.77 2.82 5.21
CA ASP A 96 6.97 2.18 6.50
C ASP A 96 8.48 2.06 6.84
N PRO A 97 8.95 2.64 7.96
CA PRO A 97 10.31 2.47 8.44
C PRO A 97 10.54 1.17 9.23
N ASP A 98 9.47 0.47 9.63
CA ASP A 98 9.53 -0.58 10.65
C ASP A 98 9.54 -2.01 10.07
N THR A 99 9.16 -2.19 8.79
CA THR A 99 8.98 -3.51 8.19
C THR A 99 9.56 -3.64 6.77
N ASP A 100 10.23 -4.76 6.52
CA ASP A 100 10.51 -5.32 5.18
C ASP A 100 9.74 -6.66 4.98
N LEU A 101 8.80 -6.99 5.88
CA LEU A 101 7.98 -8.19 5.77
C LEU A 101 6.86 -7.99 4.75
N PRO A 102 6.40 -9.06 4.08
CA PRO A 102 5.25 -8.97 3.20
C PRO A 102 3.98 -8.51 3.94
N ASN A 103 3.19 -7.60 3.34
CA ASN A 103 2.01 -7.01 3.98
C ASN A 103 0.97 -8.04 4.46
N ILE A 104 0.87 -9.21 3.85
CA ILE A 104 -0.05 -10.25 4.32
C ILE A 104 0.33 -10.78 5.70
N VAL A 105 1.62 -10.84 6.03
CA VAL A 105 2.08 -11.26 7.36
C VAL A 105 1.61 -10.25 8.40
N HIS A 106 1.79 -8.95 8.11
CA HIS A 106 1.30 -7.85 8.94
C HIS A 106 -0.22 -7.91 9.15
N ALA A 107 -0.98 -8.16 8.10
CA ALA A 107 -2.44 -8.30 8.18
C ALA A 107 -2.87 -9.41 9.16
N PHE A 108 -2.27 -10.59 9.08
CA PHE A 108 -2.59 -11.70 9.98
C PHE A 108 -2.05 -11.50 11.41
N GLN A 109 -0.88 -10.86 11.57
CA GLN A 109 -0.36 -10.49 12.90
C GLN A 109 -1.30 -9.53 13.62
N THR A 110 -1.75 -8.49 12.92
CA THR A 110 -2.72 -7.52 13.44
C THR A 110 -4.02 -8.22 13.82
N ALA A 111 -4.56 -9.03 12.91
CA ALA A 111 -5.83 -9.73 13.12
C ALA A 111 -5.80 -10.74 14.28
N GLU A 112 -4.74 -11.56 14.37
CA GLU A 112 -4.62 -12.56 15.44
C GLU A 112 -4.39 -11.93 16.80
N ARG A 113 -3.64 -10.82 16.88
CA ARG A 113 -3.48 -10.13 18.17
C ARG A 113 -4.79 -9.51 18.65
N ILE A 114 -5.55 -8.88 17.74
CA ILE A 114 -6.91 -8.40 18.08
C ILE A 114 -7.77 -9.57 18.54
N ARG A 115 -7.70 -10.72 17.86
CA ARG A 115 -8.46 -11.92 18.21
C ARG A 115 -8.11 -12.50 19.59
N GLN A 116 -6.87 -12.35 20.04
CA GLN A 116 -6.46 -12.76 21.39
C GLN A 116 -7.04 -11.85 22.47
N ASP A 117 -7.01 -10.54 22.24
CA ASP A 117 -7.42 -9.54 23.24
C ASP A 117 -8.93 -9.28 23.25
N HIS A 118 -9.59 -9.43 22.11
CA HIS A 118 -11.02 -9.15 21.90
C HIS A 118 -11.77 -10.35 21.31
N PRO A 119 -11.70 -11.56 21.92
CA PRO A 119 -12.16 -12.81 21.29
C PRO A 119 -13.65 -12.85 20.87
N ASP A 120 -14.48 -12.02 21.49
CA ASP A 120 -15.92 -11.91 21.20
C ASP A 120 -16.27 -10.87 20.12
N GLU A 121 -15.29 -10.09 19.63
CA GLU A 121 -15.48 -9.03 18.64
C GLU A 121 -14.95 -9.44 17.26
N ASP A 122 -15.57 -10.46 16.66
CA ASP A 122 -15.12 -11.04 15.40
C ASP A 122 -15.08 -10.08 14.19
N TRP A 123 -15.94 -9.05 14.17
CA TRP A 123 -15.85 -7.93 13.23
C TRP A 123 -14.54 -7.13 13.36
N PHE A 124 -13.95 -7.07 14.57
CA PHE A 124 -12.71 -6.36 14.83
C PHE A 124 -11.51 -7.15 14.33
N HIS A 125 -11.55 -8.49 14.43
CA HIS A 125 -10.53 -9.36 13.86
C HIS A 125 -10.46 -9.18 12.34
N LEU A 126 -11.62 -9.17 11.68
CA LEU A 126 -11.69 -8.91 10.24
C LEU A 126 -11.20 -7.50 9.90
N THR A 127 -11.54 -6.50 10.70
CA THR A 127 -11.03 -5.13 10.52
C THR A 127 -9.50 -5.11 10.53
N GLY A 128 -8.87 -5.84 11.46
CA GLY A 128 -7.43 -6.07 11.50
C GLY A 128 -6.88 -6.71 10.23
N LEU A 129 -7.54 -7.73 9.71
CA LEU A 129 -7.07 -8.42 8.50
C LEU A 129 -7.10 -7.51 7.26
N ILE A 130 -8.13 -6.67 7.13
CA ILE A 130 -8.39 -5.97 5.86
C ILE A 130 -7.98 -4.50 5.84
N HIS A 131 -7.58 -3.88 6.96
CA HIS A 131 -7.36 -2.42 7.02
C HIS A 131 -6.46 -1.86 5.90
N ASP A 132 -5.45 -2.63 5.53
CA ASP A 132 -4.46 -2.29 4.50
C ASP A 132 -4.86 -2.70 3.07
N LEU A 133 -6.05 -3.29 2.89
CA LEU A 133 -6.46 -3.86 1.61
C LEU A 133 -6.59 -2.83 0.50
N GLY A 134 -6.75 -1.55 0.83
CA GLY A 134 -6.74 -0.48 -0.15
C GLY A 134 -5.39 -0.30 -0.86
N LYS A 135 -4.30 -0.85 -0.31
CA LYS A 135 -2.95 -0.78 -0.91
C LYS A 135 -2.85 -1.49 -2.26
N VAL A 136 -3.85 -2.32 -2.61
CA VAL A 136 -3.96 -2.95 -3.93
C VAL A 136 -3.89 -1.96 -5.09
N MET A 137 -4.27 -0.69 -4.89
CA MET A 137 -4.15 0.38 -5.89
C MET A 137 -2.72 0.50 -6.46
N ALA A 138 -1.69 0.20 -5.66
CA ALA A 138 -0.29 0.24 -6.10
C ALA A 138 -0.01 -0.70 -7.28
N PHE A 139 -0.71 -1.84 -7.35
CA PHE A 139 -0.58 -2.80 -8.46
C PHE A 139 -1.34 -2.39 -9.72
N TYR A 140 -2.12 -1.30 -9.67
CA TYR A 140 -2.96 -0.83 -10.76
C TYR A 140 -2.58 0.60 -11.18
N GLY A 141 -1.28 0.90 -11.12
CA GLY A 141 -0.67 2.09 -11.69
C GLY A 141 -0.73 3.33 -10.81
N GLU A 142 -1.11 3.21 -9.53
CA GLU A 142 -0.92 4.31 -8.58
C GLU A 142 0.48 4.26 -7.96
N PRO A 143 1.18 5.40 -7.89
CA PRO A 143 2.45 5.46 -7.18
C PRO A 143 2.21 5.32 -5.67
N GLN A 144 3.15 4.70 -4.95
CA GLN A 144 2.99 4.41 -3.52
C GLN A 144 2.73 5.66 -2.68
N TRP A 145 3.35 6.81 -2.98
CA TRP A 145 3.09 8.07 -2.27
C TRP A 145 1.63 8.57 -2.37
N CYS A 146 0.82 8.00 -3.27
CA CYS A 146 -0.61 8.27 -3.44
C CYS A 146 -1.49 7.07 -2.99
N VAL A 147 -0.92 6.15 -2.21
CA VAL A 147 -1.55 4.92 -1.74
C VAL A 147 -1.27 4.70 -0.26
N VAL A 148 -0.01 4.72 0.16
CA VAL A 148 0.48 4.39 1.52
C VAL A 148 0.87 5.65 2.30
N GLY A 149 1.19 5.48 3.58
CA GLY A 149 1.72 6.52 4.46
C GLY A 149 0.66 7.31 5.23
N ASP A 150 1.14 8.10 6.20
CA ASP A 150 0.29 8.92 7.05
C ASP A 150 -0.56 9.90 6.23
N THR A 151 -1.83 10.02 6.61
CA THR A 151 -2.80 10.89 5.95
C THR A 151 -2.95 12.24 6.63
N PHE A 152 -3.42 13.23 5.87
CA PHE A 152 -3.66 14.59 6.34
C PHE A 152 -4.80 15.23 5.54
N PRO A 153 -5.59 16.16 6.12
CA PRO A 153 -6.62 16.88 5.37
C PRO A 153 -5.99 17.88 4.39
N VAL A 154 -6.35 17.79 3.12
CA VAL A 154 -6.01 18.79 2.11
C VAL A 154 -6.93 20.00 2.22
N GLY A 155 -6.53 21.17 1.70
CA GLY A 155 -7.41 22.33 1.65
C GLY A 155 -7.54 23.11 2.96
N CYS A 156 -6.67 22.84 3.93
CA CYS A 156 -6.46 23.66 5.13
C CYS A 156 -4.96 23.70 5.47
N ARG A 157 -4.56 24.52 6.45
CA ARG A 157 -3.17 24.62 6.88
C ARG A 157 -2.60 23.27 7.33
N TRP A 158 -1.38 22.97 6.89
CA TRP A 158 -0.60 21.81 7.34
C TRP A 158 -0.31 21.90 8.84
N ALA A 159 -0.52 20.79 9.54
CA ALA A 159 -0.26 20.66 10.96
C ALA A 159 1.23 20.38 11.24
N ASP A 160 1.69 20.73 12.44
CA ASP A 160 3.10 20.57 12.84
C ASP A 160 3.47 19.09 13.09
N SER A 161 2.49 18.27 13.47
CA SER A 161 2.68 16.83 13.71
C SER A 161 2.69 15.96 12.44
N ILE A 162 2.46 16.52 11.26
CA ILE A 162 2.66 15.76 10.01
C ILE A 162 4.13 15.35 9.92
N VAL A 163 4.40 14.11 9.51
CA VAL A 163 5.75 13.58 9.34
C VAL A 163 6.61 14.53 8.48
N TYR A 164 7.84 14.82 8.89
CA TYR A 164 8.73 15.85 8.31
C TYR A 164 8.24 17.31 8.37
N GLY A 165 7.09 17.56 9.01
CA GLY A 165 6.54 18.88 9.32
C GLY A 165 6.15 19.72 8.09
N PRO A 166 5.64 20.95 8.31
CA PRO A 166 5.18 21.84 7.25
C PRO A 166 6.25 22.19 6.20
N GLU A 167 7.54 22.13 6.55
CA GLU A 167 8.65 22.39 5.61
C GLU A 167 8.71 21.40 4.45
N SER A 168 8.23 20.17 4.66
CA SER A 168 8.13 19.17 3.59
C SER A 168 7.08 19.50 2.52
N PHE A 169 6.19 20.47 2.81
CA PHE A 169 5.15 20.97 1.90
C PHE A 169 5.56 22.26 1.16
N LYS A 170 6.80 22.72 1.30
CA LYS A 170 7.26 23.98 0.67
C LYS A 170 7.08 24.03 -0.84
N ASP A 171 7.09 22.88 -1.52
CA ASP A 171 6.95 22.76 -2.97
C ASP A 171 5.51 22.39 -3.39
N ASN A 172 4.59 22.24 -2.44
CA ASN A 172 3.18 22.00 -2.70
C ASN A 172 2.48 23.29 -3.14
N ALA A 173 1.74 23.22 -4.25
CA ALA A 173 1.00 24.37 -4.78
C ALA A 173 -0.05 24.93 -3.81
N ASP A 174 -0.69 24.07 -2.99
CA ASP A 174 -1.73 24.47 -2.05
C ASP A 174 -1.17 25.24 -0.84
N THR A 175 0.12 25.10 -0.53
CA THR A 175 0.81 25.86 0.55
C THR A 175 0.69 27.37 0.37
N TYR A 176 0.69 27.84 -0.88
CA TYR A 176 0.64 29.26 -1.22
C TYR A 176 -0.75 29.73 -1.65
N ASN A 177 -1.74 28.83 -1.68
CA ASN A 177 -3.09 29.17 -2.08
C ASN A 177 -3.86 29.81 -0.91
N PRO A 178 -4.31 31.08 -1.00
CA PRO A 178 -4.99 31.78 0.10
C PRO A 178 -6.33 31.14 0.50
N LYS A 179 -6.90 30.28 -0.36
CA LYS A 179 -8.11 29.50 -0.04
C LYS A 179 -7.82 28.33 0.90
N TYR A 180 -6.58 27.80 0.89
CA TYR A 180 -6.22 26.55 1.55
C TYR A 180 -5.25 26.76 2.71
N ASN A 181 -4.38 27.76 2.65
CA ASN A 181 -3.30 27.96 3.62
C ASN A 181 -3.71 28.64 4.94
N THR A 182 -5.01 28.74 5.23
CA THR A 182 -5.53 29.26 6.50
C THR A 182 -5.90 28.12 7.45
N LYS A 183 -6.07 28.42 8.75
CA LYS A 183 -6.41 27.42 9.79
C LYS A 183 -7.56 26.49 9.38
N TYR A 184 -8.60 27.06 8.76
CA TYR A 184 -9.78 26.31 8.32
C TYR A 184 -9.78 26.03 6.82
N GLY A 185 -9.10 26.87 6.01
CA GLY A 185 -9.09 26.76 4.56
C GLY A 185 -10.50 26.70 3.98
N ILE A 186 -10.87 25.57 3.38
CA ILE A 186 -12.21 25.34 2.81
C ILE A 186 -13.26 24.83 3.82
N TYR A 187 -12.87 24.52 5.05
CA TYR A 187 -13.72 23.87 6.04
C TYR A 187 -14.40 24.86 6.97
N GLN A 188 -15.51 24.42 7.57
CA GLN A 188 -16.11 25.10 8.71
C GLN A 188 -15.49 24.60 10.02
N PRO A 189 -15.41 25.43 11.07
CA PRO A 189 -15.02 24.98 12.39
C PRO A 189 -15.90 23.80 12.86
N HIS A 190 -15.28 22.77 13.42
CA HIS A 190 -15.96 21.58 13.94
C HIS A 190 -16.90 20.89 12.94
N CYS A 191 -16.56 20.91 11.64
CA CYS A 191 -17.38 20.27 10.61
C CYS A 191 -17.41 18.74 10.74
N GLY A 192 -16.48 18.14 11.48
CA GLY A 192 -16.34 16.71 11.64
C GLY A 192 -15.49 16.07 10.55
N LEU A 193 -14.82 14.98 10.88
CA LEU A 193 -13.91 14.28 9.96
C LEU A 193 -14.62 13.77 8.70
N ASP A 194 -15.90 13.45 8.80
CA ASP A 194 -16.74 13.03 7.66
C ASP A 194 -16.79 14.06 6.52
N ASN A 195 -16.61 15.34 6.86
CA ASN A 195 -16.68 16.47 5.93
C ASN A 195 -15.30 16.93 5.45
N LEU A 196 -14.23 16.27 5.89
CA LEU A 196 -12.87 16.59 5.44
C LEU A 196 -12.54 15.86 4.15
N LEU A 197 -11.79 16.54 3.29
CA LEU A 197 -11.12 15.92 2.17
C LEU A 197 -9.73 15.49 2.65
N MET A 198 -9.59 14.21 2.96
CA MET A 198 -8.30 13.61 3.34
C MET A 198 -7.41 13.42 2.12
N SER A 199 -6.08 13.42 2.31
CA SER A 199 -5.13 12.95 1.32
C SER A 199 -5.58 11.58 0.77
N TRP A 200 -5.50 11.40 -0.54
CA TRP A 200 -5.97 10.16 -1.15
C TRP A 200 -5.03 9.01 -0.80
N SER A 201 -5.57 7.98 -0.14
CA SER A 201 -4.83 6.81 0.34
C SER A 201 -5.67 5.53 0.29
N HIS A 202 -5.06 4.42 0.70
CA HIS A 202 -5.70 3.13 0.94
C HIS A 202 -6.87 3.23 1.94
N ASP A 203 -6.81 4.10 2.96
CA ASP A 203 -7.87 4.31 3.97
C ASP A 203 -9.19 4.73 3.32
N GLU A 204 -9.18 5.86 2.60
CA GLU A 204 -10.39 6.43 2.01
C GLU A 204 -10.90 5.55 0.86
N TYR A 205 -10.00 4.96 0.07
CA TYR A 205 -10.39 4.01 -0.96
C TYR A 205 -11.11 2.79 -0.38
N LEU A 206 -10.51 2.14 0.64
CA LEU A 206 -11.10 0.94 1.24
C LEU A 206 -12.40 1.26 1.97
N TYR A 207 -12.46 2.36 2.71
CA TYR A 207 -13.70 2.82 3.34
C TYR A 207 -14.84 2.97 2.32
N GLN A 208 -14.59 3.72 1.23
CA GLN A 208 -15.60 3.92 0.20
C GLN A 208 -15.95 2.61 -0.53
N PHE A 209 -14.97 1.73 -0.73
CA PHE A 209 -15.18 0.40 -1.31
C PHE A 209 -16.08 -0.47 -0.42
N LEU A 210 -15.87 -0.48 0.89
CA LEU A 210 -16.70 -1.22 1.85
C LEU A 210 -18.13 -0.69 1.88
N LEU A 211 -18.32 0.63 1.81
CA LEU A 211 -19.65 1.23 1.69
C LEU A 211 -20.34 0.86 0.37
N HIS A 212 -19.62 0.93 -0.75
CA HIS A 212 -20.14 0.57 -2.06
C HIS A 212 -20.64 -0.88 -2.10
N ASN A 213 -19.89 -1.79 -1.48
CA ASN A 213 -20.20 -3.22 -1.39
C ASN A 213 -21.13 -3.58 -0.22
N LYS A 214 -21.69 -2.58 0.49
CA LYS A 214 -22.64 -2.79 1.59
C LYS A 214 -22.11 -3.72 2.68
N SER A 215 -20.84 -3.54 3.04
CA SER A 215 -20.22 -4.22 4.17
C SER A 215 -21.12 -4.13 5.41
N LYS A 216 -21.17 -5.22 6.18
CA LYS A 216 -21.88 -5.31 7.47
C LYS A 216 -20.97 -5.02 8.66
N LEU A 217 -19.73 -4.55 8.42
CA LEU A 217 -18.86 -4.07 9.50
C LEU A 217 -19.58 -2.93 10.25
N PRO A 218 -19.47 -2.88 11.59
CA PRO A 218 -20.05 -1.79 12.34
C PRO A 218 -19.37 -0.47 11.98
N GLU A 219 -20.06 0.64 12.23
CA GLU A 219 -19.58 2.00 11.93
C GLU A 219 -18.17 2.25 12.51
N LYS A 220 -17.91 1.81 13.75
CA LYS A 220 -16.57 1.88 14.37
C LYS A 220 -15.48 1.16 13.56
N GLY A 221 -15.77 -0.02 12.99
CA GLY A 221 -14.83 -0.75 12.14
C GLY A 221 -14.50 0.00 10.85
N LEU A 222 -15.53 0.55 10.20
CA LEU A 222 -15.35 1.36 8.99
C LEU A 222 -14.53 2.63 9.26
N TYR A 223 -14.73 3.28 10.41
CA TYR A 223 -13.98 4.47 10.78
C TYR A 223 -12.55 4.20 11.20
N MET A 224 -12.28 3.07 11.86
CA MET A 224 -10.91 2.63 12.11
C MET A 224 -10.16 2.50 10.79
N ILE A 225 -10.73 1.79 9.81
CA ILE A 225 -10.15 1.69 8.47
C ILE A 225 -9.93 3.06 7.82
N ARG A 226 -10.91 3.96 7.92
CA ARG A 226 -10.85 5.26 7.25
C ARG A 226 -9.80 6.22 7.82
N TYR A 227 -9.44 6.08 9.10
CA TYR A 227 -8.63 7.07 9.80
C TYR A 227 -7.40 6.48 10.53
N HIS A 228 -7.08 5.20 10.34
CA HIS A 228 -5.92 4.57 10.99
C HIS A 228 -4.57 5.15 10.53
N SER A 229 -4.48 5.72 9.33
CA SER A 229 -3.29 6.44 8.90
C SER A 229 -3.30 7.92 9.30
N PHE A 230 -4.35 8.43 9.96
CA PHE A 230 -4.46 9.86 10.29
C PHE A 230 -3.71 10.23 11.59
N TYR A 231 -2.42 9.90 11.63
CA TYR A 231 -1.54 10.09 12.79
C TYR A 231 -1.52 11.51 13.34
N PRO A 232 -1.51 12.59 12.52
CA PRO A 232 -1.58 13.94 13.05
C PRO A 232 -2.77 14.16 14.00
N TRP A 233 -3.92 13.52 13.73
CA TRP A 233 -5.10 13.61 14.59
C TRP A 233 -5.06 12.66 15.77
N HIS A 234 -4.94 11.34 15.52
CA HIS A 234 -5.09 10.37 16.59
C HIS A 234 -3.86 10.32 17.50
N ALA A 235 -2.66 10.55 16.97
CA ALA A 235 -1.41 10.56 17.73
C ALA A 235 -0.87 11.96 18.02
N GLY A 236 -0.83 12.84 17.03
CA GLY A 236 -0.27 14.19 17.15
C GLY A 236 -1.15 15.17 17.94
N GLY A 237 -2.45 14.88 18.07
CA GLY A 237 -3.41 15.77 18.74
C GLY A 237 -3.81 17.01 17.91
N ASP A 238 -3.34 17.10 16.66
CA ASP A 238 -3.69 18.17 15.73
C ASP A 238 -5.10 17.99 15.16
N TYR A 239 -5.55 18.99 14.39
CA TYR A 239 -6.84 19.02 13.68
C TYR A 239 -8.12 19.00 14.55
N ARG A 240 -8.01 19.07 15.88
CA ARG A 240 -9.15 19.18 16.82
C ARG A 240 -10.11 20.35 16.53
N HIS A 241 -9.66 21.39 15.83
CA HIS A 241 -10.52 22.51 15.42
C HIS A 241 -11.47 22.16 14.27
N LEU A 242 -11.28 21.01 13.63
CA LEU A 242 -12.15 20.47 12.58
C LEU A 242 -12.99 19.29 13.06
N THR A 243 -12.68 18.68 14.21
CA THR A 243 -13.42 17.53 14.77
C THR A 243 -14.69 17.95 15.52
N ASN A 244 -15.61 17.01 15.69
CA ASN A 244 -16.84 17.14 16.48
C ASN A 244 -16.94 16.03 17.54
N GLU A 245 -18.07 15.98 18.28
CA GLU A 245 -18.30 15.01 19.36
C GLU A 245 -18.27 13.55 18.89
N LYS A 246 -18.73 13.27 17.66
CA LYS A 246 -18.69 11.92 17.08
C LYS A 246 -17.24 11.47 16.88
N ASP A 247 -16.38 12.37 16.42
CA ASP A 247 -14.97 12.07 16.17
C ASP A 247 -14.22 11.73 17.47
N GLU A 248 -14.57 12.36 18.59
CA GLU A 248 -13.98 12.03 19.90
C GLU A 248 -14.32 10.61 20.37
N GLN A 249 -15.50 10.09 20.01
CA GLN A 249 -15.89 8.70 20.28
C GLN A 249 -15.15 7.74 19.36
N ILE A 250 -15.02 8.10 18.07
CA ILE A 250 -14.28 7.32 17.07
C ILE A 250 -12.80 7.23 17.44
N LEU A 251 -12.22 8.30 17.97
CA LEU A 251 -10.82 8.34 18.36
C LEU A 251 -10.45 7.19 19.31
N GLN A 252 -11.31 6.85 20.27
CA GLN A 252 -11.02 5.77 21.21
C GLN A 252 -10.85 4.42 20.48
N TRP A 253 -11.66 4.17 19.46
CA TRP A 253 -11.56 2.97 18.63
C TRP A 253 -10.33 3.00 17.72
N VAL A 254 -10.04 4.15 17.09
CA VAL A 254 -8.82 4.31 16.27
C VAL A 254 -7.56 4.10 17.10
N LEU A 255 -7.52 4.63 18.33
CA LEU A 255 -6.42 4.41 19.27
C LEU A 255 -6.30 2.96 19.70
N GLU A 256 -7.41 2.27 19.93
CA GLU A 256 -7.42 0.84 20.25
C GLU A 256 -6.84 0.03 19.08
N PHE A 257 -7.31 0.28 17.86
CA PHE A 257 -6.83 -0.40 16.66
C PHE A 257 -5.34 -0.15 16.37
N ASN A 258 -4.90 1.11 16.48
CA ASN A 258 -3.52 1.52 16.24
C ASN A 258 -2.52 0.76 17.13
N LYS A 259 -2.96 0.23 18.28
CA LYS A 259 -2.09 -0.58 19.13
C LYS A 259 -1.58 -1.83 18.41
N TYR A 260 -2.47 -2.44 17.65
CA TYR A 260 -2.30 -3.71 16.96
C TYR A 260 -1.60 -3.53 15.62
N ASP A 261 -2.02 -2.53 14.84
CA ASP A 261 -1.39 -2.19 13.56
C ASP A 261 0.12 -1.92 13.74
N LEU A 262 0.51 -1.04 14.67
CA LEU A 262 1.89 -0.60 14.70
C LEU A 262 2.88 -1.64 15.29
N TYR A 263 2.47 -2.46 16.25
CA TYR A 263 3.43 -3.20 17.09
C TYR A 263 3.42 -4.70 16.90
N THR A 264 2.41 -5.24 16.21
CA THR A 264 2.38 -6.66 15.87
C THR A 264 3.34 -7.00 14.71
N LYS A 265 3.88 -5.99 14.03
CA LYS A 265 4.84 -6.07 12.91
C LYS A 265 6.13 -6.84 13.21
N SER A 266 6.41 -7.10 14.49
CA SER A 266 7.58 -7.83 14.94
C SER A 266 7.26 -9.21 15.52
N GLU A 267 6.00 -9.66 15.56
CA GLU A 267 5.64 -10.94 16.19
C GLU A 267 6.09 -12.15 15.36
N ASN A 268 6.01 -13.35 15.96
CA ASN A 268 6.20 -14.59 15.22
C ASN A 268 5.24 -14.64 14.02
N VAL A 269 5.75 -15.07 12.85
CA VAL A 269 4.93 -15.22 11.65
C VAL A 269 3.84 -16.28 11.92
N PRO A 270 2.55 -15.93 11.85
CA PRO A 270 1.47 -16.88 12.10
C PRO A 270 1.38 -17.93 10.98
N ASP A 271 0.79 -19.09 11.29
CA ASP A 271 0.47 -20.11 10.29
C ASP A 271 -0.75 -19.67 9.46
N ILE A 272 -0.49 -18.87 8.42
CA ILE A 272 -1.51 -18.24 7.58
C ILE A 272 -2.46 -19.28 6.95
N GLU A 273 -1.93 -20.43 6.51
CA GLU A 273 -2.73 -21.48 5.87
C GLU A 273 -3.74 -22.09 6.85
N ALA A 274 -3.34 -22.27 8.12
CA ALA A 274 -4.25 -22.75 9.16
C ALA A 274 -5.30 -21.71 9.57
N LEU A 275 -5.03 -20.42 9.35
CA LEU A 275 -5.93 -19.32 9.72
C LEU A 275 -6.99 -18.99 8.66
N TRP A 276 -6.73 -19.30 7.39
CA TRP A 276 -7.66 -18.98 6.30
C TRP A 276 -9.12 -19.42 6.53
N PRO A 277 -9.41 -20.66 6.98
CA PRO A 277 -10.80 -21.09 7.18
C PRO A 277 -11.59 -20.17 8.10
N TYR A 278 -10.96 -19.68 9.18
CA TYR A 278 -11.59 -18.76 10.12
C TYR A 278 -11.89 -17.40 9.47
N TYR A 279 -10.92 -16.83 8.77
CA TYR A 279 -11.07 -15.50 8.18
C TYR A 279 -11.96 -15.49 6.93
N GLU A 280 -12.01 -16.58 6.17
CA GLU A 280 -12.96 -16.75 5.06
C GLU A 280 -14.42 -16.75 5.55
N GLU A 281 -14.71 -17.36 6.70
CA GLU A 281 -16.04 -17.28 7.34
C GLU A 281 -16.40 -15.84 7.73
N LEU A 282 -15.44 -15.06 8.26
CA LEU A 282 -15.65 -13.66 8.59
C LEU A 282 -15.86 -12.79 7.34
N ILE A 283 -15.07 -13.02 6.30
CA ILE A 283 -15.21 -12.35 5.01
C ILE A 283 -16.62 -12.58 4.47
N GLU A 284 -17.11 -13.82 4.45
CA GLU A 284 -18.46 -14.12 3.98
C GLU A 284 -19.54 -13.51 4.89
N LYS A 285 -19.33 -13.51 6.21
CA LYS A 285 -20.27 -12.91 7.17
C LYS A 285 -20.45 -11.41 6.94
N TYR A 286 -19.35 -10.67 6.83
CA TYR A 286 -19.32 -9.21 6.86
C TYR A 286 -19.24 -8.55 5.49
N ILE A 287 -18.65 -9.21 4.50
CA ILE A 287 -18.42 -8.67 3.16
C ILE A 287 -18.78 -9.74 2.11
N PRO A 288 -20.01 -10.29 2.11
CA PRO A 288 -20.39 -11.42 1.26
C PRO A 288 -20.34 -11.07 -0.24
N GLY A 289 -19.96 -12.06 -1.05
CA GLY A 289 -20.08 -12.03 -2.52
C GLY A 289 -18.77 -11.85 -3.28
N VAL A 290 -18.82 -12.18 -4.58
CA VAL A 290 -17.73 -11.91 -5.53
C VAL A 290 -17.67 -10.41 -5.78
N TRP A 291 -16.50 -9.81 -5.60
CA TRP A 291 -16.30 -8.38 -5.83
C TRP A 291 -16.27 -8.12 -7.33
N ASP A 292 -17.46 -7.96 -7.90
CA ASP A 292 -17.63 -7.75 -9.33
C ASP A 292 -17.46 -6.26 -9.63
N PHE A 293 -16.23 -5.83 -9.81
CA PHE A 293 -15.90 -4.54 -10.42
C PHE A 293 -16.26 -4.61 -11.91
N ASN A 294 -17.55 -4.58 -12.25
CA ASN A 294 -18.00 -4.79 -13.62
C ASN A 294 -18.86 -3.62 -14.13
N MET A 295 -18.47 -3.08 -15.29
CA MET A 295 -19.48 -2.61 -16.24
C MET A 295 -20.08 -3.84 -16.92
N SER A 296 -21.40 -3.98 -16.83
CA SER A 296 -22.15 -4.89 -17.67
C SER A 296 -21.88 -4.58 -19.15
N GLY A 297 -21.19 -5.50 -19.83
CA GLY A 297 -21.03 -5.51 -21.28
C GLY A 297 -19.83 -4.74 -21.79
N ILE A 298 -18.70 -5.43 -21.93
CA ILE A 298 -17.79 -5.39 -23.09
C ILE A 298 -16.88 -6.61 -22.94
N SER A 299 -16.62 -7.28 -24.06
CA SER A 299 -15.81 -8.48 -24.23
C SER A 299 -14.46 -8.41 -23.52
N TRP A 300 -14.07 -9.53 -22.90
CA TRP A 300 -12.75 -9.76 -22.36
C TRP A 300 -11.67 -9.67 -23.46
N GLU A 301 -10.93 -8.56 -23.49
CA GLU A 301 -9.61 -8.52 -24.11
C GLU A 301 -8.56 -8.45 -22.99
N PRO A 302 -7.55 -9.34 -22.98
CA PRO A 302 -6.47 -9.25 -22.01
C PRO A 302 -5.65 -7.99 -22.27
N TYR A 303 -5.55 -7.14 -21.25
CA TYR A 303 -4.60 -6.02 -21.21
C TYR A 303 -3.17 -6.59 -21.22
N ALA A 304 -2.60 -6.71 -22.41
CA ALA A 304 -1.19 -6.95 -22.61
C ALA A 304 -0.41 -5.64 -22.46
N SER A 305 0.66 -5.65 -21.67
CA SER A 305 1.59 -4.53 -21.54
C SER A 305 2.05 -4.06 -22.92
N LYS A 306 1.79 -2.79 -23.24
CA LYS A 306 2.44 -2.08 -24.34
C LYS A 306 3.90 -1.88 -23.95
N ASP A 307 4.79 -2.77 -24.37
CA ASP A 307 6.21 -2.49 -24.66
C ASP A 307 7.02 -3.78 -24.83
N GLN A 308 6.79 -4.61 -25.86
CA GLN A 308 7.73 -5.71 -26.19
C GLN A 308 7.91 -6.05 -27.68
N ASP A 309 7.39 -5.25 -28.62
CA ASP A 309 7.62 -5.52 -30.05
C ASP A 309 9.03 -5.14 -30.54
N ASN A 310 9.84 -4.49 -29.70
CA ASN A 310 11.27 -4.23 -29.92
C ASN A 310 12.16 -5.12 -29.04
N CYS A 311 12.06 -6.44 -29.19
CA CYS A 311 13.06 -7.32 -28.61
C CYS A 311 14.37 -7.24 -29.42
N LEU A 312 15.47 -6.87 -28.77
CA LEU A 312 16.82 -7.02 -29.30
C LEU A 312 17.04 -8.49 -29.67
N VAL A 313 17.29 -8.79 -30.94
CA VAL A 313 17.66 -10.13 -31.39
C VAL A 313 19.14 -10.35 -31.05
N PRO A 314 19.48 -11.30 -30.16
CA PRO A 314 20.87 -11.51 -29.78
C PRO A 314 21.69 -11.96 -30.98
N SER A 315 22.80 -11.27 -31.25
CA SER A 315 23.74 -11.61 -32.32
C SER A 315 24.95 -12.37 -31.75
N GLY A 316 25.60 -13.16 -32.59
CA GLY A 316 26.84 -13.87 -32.21
C GLY A 316 26.62 -15.07 -31.28
N HIS A 317 27.41 -15.15 -30.19
CA HIS A 317 27.52 -16.36 -29.36
C HIS A 317 26.22 -16.74 -28.63
N LEU A 318 25.35 -15.76 -28.32
CA LEU A 318 24.10 -15.96 -27.58
C LEU A 318 23.01 -16.65 -28.40
N GLN A 319 23.09 -16.60 -29.74
CA GLN A 319 22.15 -17.31 -30.61
C GLN A 319 22.21 -18.83 -30.40
N LYS A 320 23.34 -19.35 -29.93
CA LYS A 320 23.50 -20.79 -29.61
C LYS A 320 22.90 -21.19 -28.27
N CYS A 321 22.55 -20.22 -27.42
CA CYS A 321 21.97 -20.45 -26.09
C CYS A 321 20.43 -20.30 -26.08
N ILE A 322 19.84 -19.87 -27.19
CA ILE A 322 18.40 -19.63 -27.32
C ILE A 322 17.80 -20.83 -28.06
N THR A 323 16.80 -21.46 -27.44
CA THR A 323 16.05 -22.56 -28.07
C THR A 323 15.11 -22.03 -29.15
N VAL A 324 14.86 -22.84 -30.18
CA VAL A 324 13.89 -22.53 -31.24
C VAL A 324 12.46 -22.44 -30.73
N ASP A 325 12.17 -22.90 -29.52
CA ASP A 325 10.86 -22.81 -28.87
C ASP A 325 10.74 -21.62 -27.91
N GLN A 326 11.80 -20.80 -27.78
CA GLN A 326 11.81 -19.68 -26.85
C GLN A 326 10.91 -18.54 -27.34
N TYR A 327 10.33 -17.84 -26.37
CA TYR A 327 9.63 -16.58 -26.56
C TYR A 327 10.34 -15.49 -25.76
N GLY A 328 10.36 -14.27 -26.30
CA GLY A 328 11.25 -13.20 -25.82
C GLY A 328 12.66 -13.32 -26.41
N PHE A 329 13.27 -12.17 -26.73
CA PHE A 329 14.56 -12.09 -27.44
C PHE A 329 14.57 -12.76 -28.83
N MET A 330 13.39 -13.03 -29.39
CA MET A 330 13.20 -13.55 -30.75
C MET A 330 12.27 -12.62 -31.53
N ALA A 331 12.62 -12.34 -32.79
CA ALA A 331 11.79 -11.50 -33.65
C ALA A 331 10.38 -12.12 -33.80
N LYS A 332 9.34 -11.29 -33.60
CA LYS A 332 7.92 -11.67 -33.73
C LYS A 332 7.43 -12.71 -32.71
N ARG A 333 8.17 -12.96 -31.64
CA ARG A 333 7.79 -13.87 -30.55
C ARG A 333 7.94 -13.18 -29.20
N SER A 334 6.85 -12.56 -28.75
CA SER A 334 6.75 -11.87 -27.47
C SER A 334 6.20 -12.78 -26.37
N THR A 335 6.32 -12.34 -25.12
CA THR A 335 5.66 -12.96 -23.96
C THR A 335 4.13 -13.08 -24.16
N ASN A 336 3.51 -12.11 -24.84
CA ASN A 336 2.09 -12.17 -25.18
C ASN A 336 1.77 -13.30 -26.17
N THR A 337 2.59 -13.48 -27.22
CA THR A 337 2.39 -14.58 -28.16
C THR A 337 2.61 -15.94 -27.52
N ASN A 338 3.53 -16.05 -26.55
CA ASN A 338 3.70 -17.25 -25.73
C ASN A 338 2.43 -17.54 -24.95
N LEU A 339 1.91 -16.55 -24.23
CA LEU A 339 0.73 -16.68 -23.39
C LEU A 339 -0.51 -17.11 -24.20
N VAL A 340 -0.69 -16.54 -25.40
CA VAL A 340 -1.80 -16.91 -26.29
C VAL A 340 -1.70 -18.39 -26.71
N LEU A 341 -0.52 -18.84 -27.12
CA LEU A 341 -0.31 -20.23 -27.55
C LEU A 341 -0.44 -21.21 -26.39
N PHE A 342 0.19 -20.92 -25.26
CA PHE A 342 0.08 -21.71 -24.05
C PHE A 342 -1.38 -21.84 -23.58
N THR A 343 -2.14 -20.75 -23.61
CA THR A 343 -3.58 -20.77 -23.27
C THR A 343 -4.37 -21.64 -24.24
N SER A 344 -4.01 -21.64 -25.53
CA SER A 344 -4.62 -22.53 -26.52
C SER A 344 -4.30 -24.00 -26.24
N GLU A 345 -3.05 -24.32 -25.89
CA GLU A 345 -2.63 -25.68 -25.55
C GLU A 345 -3.31 -26.20 -24.28
N LEU A 346 -3.45 -25.37 -23.25
CA LEU A 346 -4.19 -25.72 -22.03
C LEU A 346 -5.65 -26.04 -22.34
N LYS A 347 -6.30 -25.25 -23.20
CA LYS A 347 -7.70 -25.50 -23.61
C LYS A 347 -7.84 -26.84 -24.33
N GLU A 348 -6.92 -27.13 -25.24
CA GLU A 348 -6.91 -28.41 -25.96
C GLU A 348 -6.64 -29.58 -25.01
N ALA A 349 -5.72 -29.44 -24.06
CA ALA A 349 -5.44 -30.47 -23.07
C ALA A 349 -6.66 -30.77 -22.18
N VAL A 350 -7.38 -29.73 -21.75
CA VAL A 350 -8.64 -29.89 -21.00
C VAL A 350 -9.70 -30.61 -21.84
N ASN A 351 -9.86 -30.24 -23.11
CA ASN A 351 -10.82 -30.89 -24.02
C ASN A 351 -10.53 -32.38 -24.23
N HIS A 352 -9.26 -32.78 -24.17
CA HIS A 352 -8.81 -34.14 -24.40
C HIS A 352 -8.49 -34.92 -23.12
N ASN A 353 -8.72 -34.34 -21.93
CA ASN A 353 -8.33 -34.90 -20.63
C ASN A 353 -6.84 -35.31 -20.57
N THR A 354 -5.97 -34.48 -21.14
CA THR A 354 -4.53 -34.70 -21.17
C THR A 354 -3.86 -33.93 -20.02
N GLN A 355 -2.87 -34.54 -19.36
CA GLN A 355 -2.05 -33.87 -18.34
C GLN A 355 -1.05 -32.92 -19.00
N VAL A 356 -0.94 -31.71 -18.44
CA VAL A 356 0.09 -30.72 -18.81
C VAL A 356 0.84 -30.32 -17.54
N ASP A 357 2.16 -30.50 -17.55
CA ASP A 357 3.05 -30.08 -16.47
C ASP A 357 3.75 -28.78 -16.88
N VAL A 358 3.78 -27.79 -15.98
CA VAL A 358 4.29 -26.44 -16.26
C VAL A 358 5.30 -26.05 -15.18
N ILE A 359 6.46 -25.58 -15.60
CA ILE A 359 7.51 -25.08 -14.71
C ILE A 359 7.59 -23.57 -14.86
N TYR A 360 7.19 -22.84 -13.81
CA TYR A 360 7.42 -21.41 -13.70
C TYR A 360 8.66 -21.15 -12.84
N THR A 361 9.58 -20.35 -13.36
CA THR A 361 10.78 -19.91 -12.63
C THR A 361 10.73 -18.40 -12.47
N ASP A 362 10.68 -17.94 -11.23
CA ASP A 362 10.79 -16.53 -10.90
C ASP A 362 12.27 -16.08 -10.98
N PHE A 363 12.58 -15.27 -11.98
CA PHE A 363 13.92 -14.71 -12.18
C PHE A 363 14.15 -13.39 -11.43
N SER A 364 13.13 -12.78 -10.81
CA SER A 364 13.26 -11.49 -10.11
C SER A 364 14.35 -11.55 -9.03
N LYS A 365 14.29 -12.57 -8.17
CA LYS A 365 15.30 -12.84 -7.12
C LYS A 365 16.71 -13.08 -7.65
N ALA A 366 16.85 -13.53 -8.90
CA ALA A 366 18.14 -13.77 -9.51
C ALA A 366 18.82 -12.45 -9.92
N PHE A 367 18.05 -11.43 -10.32
CA PHE A 367 18.60 -10.13 -10.70
C PHE A 367 18.87 -9.23 -9.48
N ASP A 368 18.06 -9.31 -8.42
CA ASP A 368 18.25 -8.52 -7.19
C ASP A 368 19.56 -8.85 -6.45
N LYS A 369 20.05 -10.09 -6.60
CA LYS A 369 21.29 -10.57 -5.97
C LYS A 369 22.51 -10.49 -6.88
N VAL A 370 22.33 -10.14 -8.16
CA VAL A 370 23.42 -10.08 -9.13
C VAL A 370 24.06 -8.71 -9.08
N ASN A 371 25.38 -8.68 -8.89
CA ASN A 371 26.14 -7.43 -8.97
C ASN A 371 26.02 -6.84 -10.39
N HIS A 372 25.25 -5.77 -10.53
CA HIS A 372 24.95 -5.15 -11.83
C HIS A 372 26.20 -4.67 -12.57
N ALA A 373 27.21 -4.14 -11.86
CA ALA A 373 28.47 -3.72 -12.48
C ALA A 373 29.24 -4.90 -13.09
N LEU A 374 29.20 -6.07 -12.45
CA LEU A 374 29.85 -7.29 -12.95
C LEU A 374 29.04 -7.93 -14.08
N LEU A 375 27.71 -7.85 -14.02
CA LEU A 375 26.80 -8.27 -15.09
C LEU A 375 27.04 -7.45 -16.36
N ILE A 376 27.07 -6.12 -16.26
CA ILE A 376 27.32 -5.21 -17.41
C ILE A 376 28.67 -5.54 -18.06
N LYS A 377 29.75 -5.67 -17.27
CA LYS A 377 31.06 -6.06 -17.80
C LYS A 377 31.05 -7.41 -18.54
N LYS A 378 30.27 -8.38 -18.04
CA LYS A 378 30.10 -9.66 -18.73
C LYS A 378 29.32 -9.50 -20.03
N LEU A 379 28.23 -8.73 -20.02
CA LEU A 379 27.41 -8.47 -21.19
C LEU A 379 28.22 -7.76 -22.28
N GLU A 380 29.07 -6.79 -21.92
CA GLU A 380 30.03 -6.14 -22.82
C GLU A 380 31.02 -7.16 -23.42
N ALA A 381 31.57 -8.06 -22.60
CA ALA A 381 32.46 -9.13 -23.05
C ALA A 381 31.75 -10.14 -23.99
N PHE A 382 30.43 -10.28 -23.89
CA PHE A 382 29.59 -11.06 -24.81
C PHE A 382 29.14 -10.29 -26.05
N GLY A 383 29.56 -9.02 -26.19
CA GLY A 383 29.23 -8.18 -27.35
C GLY A 383 27.88 -7.47 -27.26
N ILE A 384 27.24 -7.46 -26.09
CA ILE A 384 26.06 -6.63 -25.83
C ILE A 384 26.53 -5.30 -25.24
N SER A 385 26.33 -4.20 -25.96
CA SER A 385 26.70 -2.84 -25.53
C SER A 385 25.76 -1.79 -26.12
N GLY A 386 25.77 -0.58 -25.57
CA GLY A 386 24.97 0.56 -26.06
C GLY A 386 24.02 1.14 -25.00
N ASN A 387 23.21 2.13 -25.40
CA ASN A 387 22.33 2.92 -24.51
C ASN A 387 21.14 2.15 -23.90
N LEU A 388 21.16 0.82 -23.99
CA LEU A 388 20.09 -0.09 -23.57
C LEU A 388 20.53 -1.01 -22.40
N LEU A 389 21.76 -0.85 -21.91
CA LEU A 389 22.33 -1.57 -20.76
C LEU A 389 22.53 -0.66 -19.55
#